data_AF-A0A968JT46-F1
#
_entry.id   AF-A0A968JT46-F1
#
_cell.length_a   1.000
_cell.length_b   1.000
_cell.length_c   1.000
_cell.angle_alpha   90.00
_cell.angle_beta   90.00
_cell.angle_gamma   90.00
#
_symmetry.space_group_name_H-M   'P 1'
#
loop_
_entity.id
_entity.type
_entity.pdbx_description
1 polymer ?
#
loop_
_entity_poly.entity_id
_entity_poly.type
_entity_poly.pdbx_seq_one_letter_code
_entity_poly.pdbx_strand_id
1 'polypeptide(L)'
;MSAKLYYDLEDFKASIVALGNSLNEYPESKYREEILFLILKSNYLLAFNSILSKQKERYQATLDEYYSFITEYPESKYRKEADRMHAASSKILKGETDTLNNANNIIK
;
A
#
# COMPACT_ATOMS: atom_id res chain seq x y z
N MET A 1 8.16 -9.36 21.03
CA MET A 1 7.28 -9.11 19.86
C MET A 1 7.95 -8.30 18.74
N SER A 2 9.03 -7.56 18.99
CA SER A 2 9.59 -6.62 18.00
C SER A 2 10.38 -7.25 16.85
N ALA A 3 11.16 -8.33 17.08
CA ALA A 3 12.03 -8.90 16.04
C ALA A 3 11.26 -9.45 14.82
N LYS A 4 10.14 -10.16 15.06
CA LYS A 4 9.29 -10.71 14.00
C LYS A 4 8.65 -9.62 13.14
N LEU A 5 8.19 -8.54 13.76
CA LEU A 5 7.60 -7.40 13.04
C LEU A 5 8.61 -6.73 12.10
N TYR A 6 9.84 -6.51 12.57
CA TYR A 6 10.89 -5.94 11.72
C TYR A 6 11.28 -6.86 10.57
N TYR A 7 11.32 -8.17 10.82
CA TYR A 7 11.57 -9.18 9.80
C TYR A 7 10.48 -9.18 8.72
N ASP A 8 9.21 -9.25 9.10
CA ASP A 8 8.09 -9.23 8.15
C ASP A 8 8.07 -7.93 7.32
N LEU A 9 8.40 -6.78 7.93
CA LEU A 9 8.53 -5.49 7.24
C LEU A 9 9.67 -5.47 6.21
N GLU A 10 10.79 -6.10 6.53
CA GLU A 10 11.93 -6.23 5.63
C GLU A 10 11.56 -7.12 4.44
N ASP A 11 10.88 -8.24 4.70
CA ASP A 11 10.38 -9.15 3.67
C ASP A 11 9.38 -8.47 2.73
N PHE A 12 8.45 -7.66 3.24
CA PHE A 12 7.53 -6.90 2.38
C PHE A 12 8.25 -5.92 1.46
N LYS A 13 9.29 -5.23 1.96
CA LYS A 13 10.09 -4.32 1.13
C LYS A 13 10.89 -5.08 0.07
N ALA A 14 11.52 -6.19 0.47
CA ALA A 14 12.25 -7.04 -0.45
C ALA A 14 11.33 -7.58 -1.54
N SER A 15 10.12 -7.99 -1.17
CA SER A 15 9.07 -8.43 -2.10
C SER A 15 8.68 -7.33 -3.09
N ILE A 16 8.43 -6.10 -2.63
CA ILE A 16 8.09 -4.97 -3.51
C ILE A 16 9.21 -4.73 -4.53
N VAL A 17 10.46 -4.72 -4.09
CA VAL A 17 11.62 -4.50 -4.97
C VAL A 17 11.78 -5.64 -5.99
N ALA A 18 11.70 -6.89 -5.53
CA ALA A 18 11.83 -8.06 -6.40
C ALA A 18 10.71 -8.12 -7.45
N LEU A 19 9.47 -7.85 -7.04
CA LEU A 19 8.31 -7.80 -7.94
C LEU A 19 8.44 -6.64 -8.94
N GLY A 20 8.89 -5.45 -8.49
CA GLY A 20 9.15 -4.32 -9.37
C GLY A 20 10.24 -4.60 -10.41
N ASN A 21 11.33 -5.28 -10.01
CA ASN A 21 12.35 -5.72 -10.96
C ASN A 21 11.78 -6.73 -11.98
N SER A 22 10.92 -7.65 -11.52
CA SER A 22 10.26 -8.61 -12.42
C SER A 22 9.38 -7.93 -13.46
N LEU A 23 8.70 -6.82 -13.12
CA LEU A 23 7.94 -6.02 -14.08
C LEU A 23 8.83 -5.34 -15.13
N ASN A 24 10.01 -4.89 -14.74
CA ASN A 24 10.97 -4.26 -15.64
C ASN A 24 11.62 -5.28 -16.59
N GLU A 25 11.92 -6.48 -16.10
CA GLU A 25 12.50 -7.56 -16.90
C GLU A 25 11.47 -8.20 -17.85
N TYR A 26 10.21 -8.30 -17.42
CA TYR A 26 9.15 -8.97 -18.17
C TYR A 26 7.87 -8.12 -18.28
N PRO A 27 7.91 -6.97 -18.99
CA PRO A 27 6.79 -6.04 -19.08
C PRO A 27 5.55 -6.63 -19.76
N GLU A 28 5.73 -7.53 -20.73
CA GLU A 28 4.64 -8.19 -21.48
C GLU A 28 4.20 -9.53 -20.85
N SER A 29 4.61 -9.81 -19.61
CA SER A 29 4.26 -11.04 -18.94
C SER A 29 2.76 -11.11 -18.66
N LYS A 30 2.15 -12.26 -18.94
CA LYS A 30 0.77 -12.58 -18.49
C LYS A 30 0.60 -12.50 -16.97
N TYR A 31 1.70 -12.53 -16.21
CA TYR A 31 1.70 -12.41 -14.76
C TYR A 31 1.75 -10.96 -14.28
N ARG A 32 1.87 -9.97 -15.18
CA ARG A 32 1.96 -8.54 -14.83
C ARG A 32 0.80 -8.10 -13.92
N GLU A 33 -0.43 -8.48 -14.26
CA GLU A 33 -1.62 -8.18 -13.46
C GLU A 33 -1.47 -8.70 -12.02
N GLU A 34 -1.03 -9.94 -11.87
CA GLU A 34 -0.82 -10.55 -10.55
C GLU A 34 0.34 -9.90 -9.80
N ILE A 35 1.44 -9.58 -10.47
CA ILE A 35 2.61 -8.94 -9.88
C ILE A 35 2.26 -7.54 -9.36
N LEU A 36 1.56 -6.71 -10.14
CA LEU A 36 1.11 -5.39 -9.71
C LEU A 36 0.16 -5.47 -8.52
N PHE A 37 -0.77 -6.44 -8.54
CA PHE A 37 -1.64 -6.69 -7.40
C PHE A 37 -0.85 -7.10 -6.14
N LEU A 38 0.16 -7.96 -6.28
CA LEU A 38 1.02 -8.35 -5.17
C LEU A 38 1.84 -7.17 -4.63
N ILE A 39 2.32 -6.27 -5.50
CA ILE A 39 2.99 -5.03 -5.07
C ILE A 39 2.04 -4.15 -4.26
N LEU A 40 0.82 -3.94 -4.74
CA LEU A 40 -0.21 -3.20 -4.01
C LEU A 40 -0.48 -3.82 -2.64
N LYS A 41 -0.59 -5.15 -2.58
CA LYS A 41 -0.80 -5.91 -1.33
C LYS A 41 0.36 -5.80 -0.36
N SER A 42 1.59 -5.95 -0.83
CA SER A 42 2.78 -5.81 -0.01
C SER A 42 2.93 -4.37 0.51
N ASN A 43 2.62 -3.34 -0.30
CA ASN A 43 2.61 -1.94 0.14
C ASN A 43 1.60 -1.68 1.25
N TYR A 44 0.37 -2.21 1.11
CA TYR A 44 -0.65 -2.08 2.15
C TYR A 44 -0.26 -2.78 3.45
N LEU A 45 0.28 -4.00 3.38
CA LEU A 45 0.73 -4.74 4.56
C LEU A 45 1.93 -4.06 5.22
N LEU A 46 2.84 -3.51 4.41
CA LEU A 46 3.94 -2.69 4.90
C LEU A 46 3.40 -1.47 5.64
N ALA A 47 2.46 -0.74 5.05
CA ALA A 47 1.81 0.41 5.67
C ALA A 47 1.14 0.02 6.99
N PHE A 48 0.34 -1.04 7.01
CA PHE A 48 -0.36 -1.51 8.22
C PHE A 48 0.58 -1.86 9.38
N ASN A 49 1.70 -2.51 9.10
CA ASN A 49 2.67 -2.92 10.11
C ASN A 49 3.67 -1.81 10.49
N SER A 50 3.52 -0.60 9.94
CA SER A 50 4.43 0.52 10.18
C SER A 50 4.15 1.26 11.49
N ILE A 51 5.13 2.04 11.94
CA ILE A 51 4.91 3.07 12.96
C ILE A 51 4.08 4.23 12.41
N LEU A 52 3.28 4.87 13.26
CA LEU A 52 2.33 5.93 12.88
C LEU A 52 2.98 7.02 12.00
N SER A 53 4.18 7.48 12.36
CA SER A 53 4.92 8.52 11.63
C SER A 53 5.27 8.15 10.17
N LYS A 54 5.32 6.85 9.85
CA LYS A 54 5.59 6.33 8.49
C LYS A 54 4.35 5.69 7.85
N GLN A 55 3.29 5.42 8.62
CA GLN A 55 2.06 4.83 8.11
C GLN A 55 1.44 5.73 7.04
N LYS A 56 1.34 7.03 7.31
CA LYS A 56 0.74 8.00 6.38
C LYS A 56 1.38 7.96 4.99
N GLU A 57 2.70 8.09 4.94
CA GLU A 57 3.48 8.05 3.70
C GLU A 57 3.28 6.73 2.94
N ARG A 58 3.29 5.60 3.66
CA ARG A 58 3.15 4.26 3.06
C ARG A 58 1.72 3.97 2.58
N TYR A 59 0.71 4.47 3.30
CA TYR A 59 -0.67 4.39 2.83
C TYR A 59 -0.90 5.29 1.61
N GLN A 60 -0.24 6.44 1.52
CA GLN A 60 -0.26 7.25 0.30
C GLN A 60 0.35 6.49 -0.87
N ALA A 61 1.51 5.86 -0.69
CA ALA A 61 2.12 4.99 -1.71
C ALA A 61 1.18 3.83 -2.12
N THR A 62 0.46 3.24 -1.16
CA THR A 62 -0.55 2.21 -1.45
C THR A 62 -1.68 2.74 -2.34
N LEU A 63 -2.12 3.99 -2.13
CA LEU A 63 -3.14 4.61 -2.98
C LEU A 63 -2.61 4.87 -4.39
N ASP A 64 -1.37 5.31 -4.52
CA ASP A 64 -0.74 5.60 -5.81
C ASP A 64 -0.60 4.30 -6.64
N GLU A 65 -0.14 3.22 -6.02
CA GLU A 65 -0.09 1.87 -6.63
C GLU A 65 -1.48 1.36 -7.01
N TYR A 66 -2.49 1.62 -6.20
CA TYR A 66 -3.88 1.26 -6.53
C TYR A 66 -4.35 1.97 -7.80
N TYR A 67 -4.09 3.28 -7.92
CA TYR A 67 -4.48 4.04 -9.11
C TYR A 67 -3.75 3.56 -10.37
N SER A 68 -2.45 3.23 -10.26
CA SER A 68 -1.72 2.59 -11.36
C SER A 68 -2.36 1.26 -11.76
N PHE A 69 -2.64 0.39 -10.79
CA PHE A 69 -3.25 -0.92 -11.03
C PHE A 69 -4.61 -0.84 -11.73
N ILE A 70 -5.53 0.01 -11.26
CA ILE A 70 -6.87 0.12 -11.88
C ILE A 70 -6.86 0.83 -13.23
N THR A 71 -5.83 1.64 -13.51
CA THR A 71 -5.66 2.29 -14.80
C THR A 71 -5.18 1.29 -15.85
N GLU A 72 -4.25 0.40 -15.47
CA GLU A 72 -3.78 -0.66 -16.36
C GLU A 72 -4.77 -1.83 -16.48
N TYR A 73 -5.42 -2.21 -15.37
CA TYR A 73 -6.28 -3.40 -15.28
C TYR A 73 -7.64 -3.09 -14.61
N PRO A 74 -8.51 -2.29 -15.26
CA PRO A 74 -9.80 -1.89 -14.69
C PRO A 74 -10.72 -3.08 -14.39
N GLU A 75 -10.68 -4.12 -15.25
CA GLU A 75 -11.51 -5.34 -15.20
C GLU A 75 -10.78 -6.53 -14.53
N SER A 76 -9.73 -6.27 -13.74
CA SER A 76 -8.98 -7.32 -13.06
C SER A 76 -9.85 -8.20 -12.15
N LYS A 77 -9.53 -9.49 -12.07
CA LYS A 77 -10.11 -10.40 -11.05
C LYS A 77 -9.80 -9.96 -9.61
N TYR A 78 -8.73 -9.19 -9.41
CA TYR A 78 -8.31 -8.65 -8.11
C TYR A 78 -8.96 -7.31 -7.77
N ARG A 79 -9.76 -6.74 -8.67
CA ARG A 79 -10.34 -5.39 -8.52
C ARG A 79 -11.05 -5.20 -7.18
N LYS A 80 -11.90 -6.16 -6.80
CA LYS A 80 -12.63 -6.13 -5.53
C LYS A 80 -11.73 -6.07 -4.30
N GLU A 81 -10.55 -6.70 -4.35
CA GLU A 81 -9.60 -6.65 -3.22
C GLU A 81 -8.82 -5.35 -3.21
N ALA A 82 -8.39 -4.87 -4.38
CA ALA A 82 -7.75 -3.57 -4.56
C ALA A 82 -8.63 -2.43 -4.03
N ASP A 83 -9.92 -2.41 -4.38
CA ASP A 83 -10.89 -1.41 -3.92
C ASP A 83 -11.06 -1.43 -2.38
N ARG A 84 -11.04 -2.62 -1.76
CA ARG A 84 -11.11 -2.74 -0.29
C ARG A 84 -9.88 -2.12 0.37
N MET A 85 -8.70 -2.36 -0.17
CA MET A 85 -7.45 -1.81 0.37
C MET A 85 -7.38 -0.29 0.17
N HIS A 86 -7.85 0.23 -0.96
CA HIS A 86 -8.01 1.67 -1.20
C HIS A 86 -8.95 2.31 -0.19
N ALA A 87 -10.13 1.73 0.02
CA ALA A 87 -11.11 2.25 0.97
C ALA A 87 -10.56 2.24 2.40
N ALA A 88 -9.89 1.16 2.81
CA ALA A 88 -9.26 1.05 4.12
C ALA A 88 -8.14 2.09 4.30
N SER A 89 -7.24 2.22 3.33
CA SER A 89 -6.13 3.19 3.36
C SER A 89 -6.64 4.64 3.41
N SER A 90 -7.63 4.95 2.57
CA SER A 90 -8.27 6.27 2.53
C SER A 90 -8.96 6.62 3.86
N LYS A 91 -9.59 5.65 4.52
CA LYS A 91 -10.22 5.84 5.83
C LYS A 91 -9.19 6.16 6.91
N ILE A 92 -8.05 5.45 6.91
CA ILE A 92 -6.97 5.67 7.88
C ILE A 92 -6.38 7.08 7.70
N LEU A 93 -6.09 7.47 6.46
CA LEU A 93 -5.57 8.80 6.14
C LEU A 93 -6.55 9.93 6.54
N LYS A 94 -7.86 9.73 6.32
CA LYS A 94 -8.90 10.69 6.74
C LYS A 94 -9.07 10.76 8.25
N GLY A 95 -9.04 9.62 8.95
CA GLY A 95 -9.12 9.57 10.41
C GLY A 95 -7.95 10.30 11.07
N GLU A 96 -6.75 10.24 10.49
CA GLU A 96 -5.60 11.03 10.96
C GLU A 96 -5.82 12.54 10.77
N THR A 97 -6.34 12.98 9.62
CA THR A 97 -6.64 14.42 9.42
C THR A 97 -7.62 14.96 10.44
N ASP A 98 -8.62 14.16 10.85
CA ASP A 98 -9.58 14.57 11.86
C ASP A 98 -8.95 14.66 13.26
N THR A 99 -8.03 13.75 13.60
CA THR A 99 -7.28 13.81 14.87
C THR A 99 -6.29 14.98 14.91
N LEU A 100 -5.61 15.29 13.81
CA LEU A 100 -4.68 16.42 13.70
C LEU A 100 -5.42 17.76 13.73
N ASN A 101 -6.57 17.87 13.05
CA ASN A 101 -7.38 19.08 13.05
C ASN A 101 -7.99 19.37 14.44
N ASN A 102 -8.40 18.33 15.17
CA ASN A 102 -8.87 18.50 16.54
C ASN A 102 -7.74 18.85 17.52
N ALA A 103 -6.55 18.25 17.38
CA ALA A 103 -5.40 18.61 18.22
C ALA A 103 -4.98 20.09 18.02
N ASN A 104 -5.06 20.60 16.79
CA ASN A 104 -4.74 22.00 16.47
C ASN A 104 -5.80 23.02 16.94
N ASN A 105 -7.01 22.58 17.29
CA ASN A 105 -8.07 23.42 17.85
C ASN A 105 -8.03 23.53 19.38
N ILE A 106 -7.11 22.81 20.06
CA ILE A 106 -6.95 22.87 21.53
C ILE A 106 -5.83 23.86 21.93
N ILE A 107 -4.99 24.29 20.99
CA ILE A 107 -3.85 25.20 21.23
C ILE A 107 -4.16 26.63 20.71
N LYS A 108 -5.45 27.00 20.60
CA LYS A 108 -5.88 28.38 20.33
C LYS A 108 -6.74 28.90 21.48
#